data_AF-A0A350UGS9-F1
#
_entry.id   AF-A0A350UGS9-F1
#
_cell.length_a   1.000
_cell.length_b   1.000
_cell.length_c   1.000
_cell.angle_alpha   90.00
_cell.angle_beta   90.00
_cell.angle_gamma   90.00
#
_symmetry.space_group_name_H-M   'P 1'
#
loop_
_entity.id
_entity.type
_entity.pdbx_description
1 polymer ?
#
loop_
_entity_poly.entity_id
_entity_poly.type
_entity_poly.pdbx_seq_one_letter_code
_entity_poly.pdbx_strand_id
1 'polypeptide(L)'
;MSMTQPPTRRAALLAALPAFAHAQPPSLHQVDLFERGSAGVHTYRIPALIETRQGVLLAVADARHDNAADLPGRISLVLRKSTDSGRTWTPQSTLVQVPRGGAGDASLLLDAQGCVWCFYAYGPPGIGFRTAKPGPLTGPDVLQVHAIVSRDGGSSWSRPADLTSQIRDPRWHAVFATSGTHFVTARGRMIVPLVVLDENKAITTRNAWSDDNGRTWKTGPAVAPDTD
;
A
#
# COMPACT_ATOMS: atom_id res chain seq x y z
N MET A 1 7.74 -44.70 -84.40
CA MET A 1 8.36 -43.63 -83.58
C MET A 1 7.32 -42.58 -83.29
N SER A 2 6.67 -42.64 -82.12
CA SER A 2 5.72 -41.62 -81.65
C SER A 2 6.17 -41.21 -80.27
N MET A 3 6.57 -39.95 -80.12
CA MET A 3 7.10 -39.37 -78.88
C MET A 3 5.93 -38.95 -77.98
N THR A 4 5.81 -39.56 -76.81
CA THR A 4 4.92 -39.14 -75.73
C THR A 4 5.58 -37.99 -74.94
N GLN A 5 4.91 -36.85 -74.85
CA GLN A 5 5.33 -35.75 -73.94
C GLN A 5 5.07 -36.11 -72.47
N PRO A 6 5.89 -35.64 -71.51
CA PRO A 6 5.64 -35.85 -70.10
C PRO A 6 4.66 -34.80 -69.53
N PRO A 7 3.94 -35.11 -68.43
CA PRO A 7 2.98 -34.21 -67.84
C PRO A 7 3.67 -33.06 -67.09
N THR A 8 3.20 -31.85 -67.31
CA THR A 8 3.62 -30.64 -66.58
C THR A 8 3.00 -30.65 -65.18
N ARG A 9 3.81 -30.89 -64.14
CA ARG A 9 3.42 -30.66 -62.75
C ARG A 9 3.39 -29.16 -62.48
N ARG A 10 2.18 -28.58 -62.37
CA ARG A 10 2.01 -27.22 -61.80
C ARG A 10 2.25 -27.30 -60.30
N ALA A 11 3.40 -26.80 -59.83
CA ALA A 11 3.62 -26.54 -58.42
C ALA A 11 2.83 -25.27 -58.03
N ALA A 12 1.85 -25.42 -57.14
CA ALA A 12 1.21 -24.29 -56.50
C ALA A 12 2.09 -23.82 -55.34
N LEU A 13 2.70 -22.65 -55.47
CA LEU A 13 3.43 -22.00 -54.38
C LEU A 13 2.38 -21.38 -53.43
N LEU A 14 2.13 -22.02 -52.28
CA LEU A 14 1.42 -21.36 -51.19
C LEU A 14 2.36 -20.32 -50.59
N ALA A 15 2.15 -19.06 -50.91
CA ALA A 15 2.79 -17.95 -50.21
C ALA A 15 2.21 -17.89 -48.79
N ALA A 16 2.95 -18.37 -47.80
CA ALA A 16 2.67 -18.09 -46.40
C ALA A 16 2.96 -16.60 -46.15
N LEU A 17 1.90 -15.78 -46.16
CA LEU A 17 2.01 -14.40 -45.72
C LEU A 17 2.37 -14.39 -44.23
N PRO A 18 3.41 -13.67 -43.79
CA PRO A 18 3.68 -13.51 -42.38
C PRO A 18 2.49 -12.78 -41.76
N ALA A 19 1.81 -13.44 -40.83
CA ALA A 19 0.82 -12.79 -39.99
C ALA A 19 1.56 -11.74 -39.16
N PHE A 20 1.49 -10.48 -39.59
CA PHE A 20 1.88 -9.36 -38.76
C PHE A 20 0.95 -9.38 -37.54
N ALA A 21 1.45 -9.89 -36.42
CA ALA A 21 0.80 -9.73 -35.13
C ALA A 21 0.67 -8.22 -34.90
N HIS A 22 -0.53 -7.69 -35.12
CA HIS A 22 -0.86 -6.34 -34.73
C HIS A 22 -0.70 -6.29 -33.22
N ALA A 23 0.31 -5.57 -32.73
CA ALA A 23 0.39 -5.23 -31.34
C ALA A 23 -0.91 -4.51 -30.98
N GLN A 24 -1.76 -5.15 -30.17
CA GLN A 24 -2.95 -4.50 -29.65
C GLN A 24 -2.49 -3.23 -28.92
N PRO A 25 -3.12 -2.07 -29.20
CA PRO A 25 -2.80 -0.87 -28.44
C PRO A 25 -3.00 -1.17 -26.95
N PRO A 26 -2.15 -0.62 -26.06
CA PRO A 26 -2.30 -0.84 -24.64
C PRO A 26 -3.73 -0.46 -24.23
N SER A 27 -4.48 -1.44 -23.71
CA SER A 27 -5.83 -1.21 -23.22
C SER A 27 -5.75 -0.56 -21.85
N LEU A 28 -6.17 0.69 -21.73
CA LEU A 28 -6.38 1.33 -20.43
C LEU A 28 -7.70 0.82 -19.84
N HIS A 29 -7.63 0.25 -18.64
CA HIS A 29 -8.81 -0.16 -17.87
C HIS A 29 -8.90 0.71 -16.62
N GLN A 30 -10.04 1.36 -16.41
CA GLN A 30 -10.30 2.22 -15.26
C GLN A 30 -11.51 1.68 -14.49
N VAL A 31 -11.39 1.61 -13.16
CA VAL A 31 -12.46 1.21 -12.25
C VAL A 31 -12.40 2.10 -11.01
N ASP A 32 -13.56 2.62 -10.62
CA ASP A 32 -13.69 3.36 -9.36
C ASP A 32 -13.86 2.36 -8.20
N LEU A 33 -12.83 2.24 -7.36
CA LEU A 33 -12.84 1.27 -6.25
C LEU A 33 -13.57 1.80 -5.01
N PHE A 34 -13.44 3.09 -4.75
CA PHE A 34 -13.91 3.73 -3.53
C PHE A 34 -14.62 5.04 -3.87
N GLU A 35 -15.95 4.97 -3.96
CA GLU A 35 -16.79 6.11 -4.32
C GLU A 35 -17.28 6.84 -3.06
N ARG A 36 -17.21 8.18 -3.09
CA ARG A 36 -17.70 9.03 -2.00
C ARG A 36 -19.16 8.69 -1.66
N GLY A 37 -19.49 8.50 -0.38
CA GLY A 37 -20.84 8.19 0.08
C GLY A 37 -21.23 6.71 -0.05
N SER A 38 -20.46 5.89 -0.76
CA SER A 38 -20.69 4.45 -0.83
C SER A 38 -20.43 3.77 0.53
N ALA A 39 -21.13 2.66 0.79
CA ALA A 39 -21.02 1.88 2.03
C ALA A 39 -21.17 2.70 3.33
N GLY A 40 -21.87 3.84 3.29
CA GLY A 40 -22.07 4.71 4.45
C GLY A 40 -20.82 5.51 4.87
N VAL A 41 -19.79 5.58 4.02
CA VAL A 41 -18.55 6.32 4.27
C VAL A 41 -18.62 7.69 3.60
N HIS A 42 -18.41 8.76 4.37
CA HIS A 42 -18.46 10.12 3.83
C HIS A 42 -17.41 10.37 2.74
N THR A 43 -16.15 9.97 2.94
CA THR A 43 -15.06 10.20 1.98
C THR A 43 -14.00 9.12 2.06
N TYR A 44 -13.44 8.78 0.90
CA TYR A 44 -12.27 7.91 0.80
C TYR A 44 -11.05 8.72 0.38
N ARG A 45 -9.90 8.49 1.02
CA ARG A 45 -8.61 9.13 0.70
C ARG A 45 -7.46 8.16 0.91
N ILE A 46 -6.26 8.63 0.56
CA ILE A 46 -4.98 8.00 0.85
C ILE A 46 -4.90 6.54 0.33
N PRO A 47 -4.85 6.37 -1.00
CA PRO A 47 -4.79 5.04 -1.58
C PRO A 47 -3.40 4.43 -1.37
N ALA A 48 -3.39 3.13 -1.07
CA ALA A 48 -2.21 2.28 -1.16
C ALA A 48 -2.54 1.03 -2.00
N LEU A 49 -1.64 0.62 -2.89
CA LEU A 49 -1.86 -0.50 -3.80
C LEU A 49 -0.61 -1.36 -3.87
N ILE A 50 -0.74 -2.66 -3.61
CA ILE A 50 0.37 -3.59 -3.73
C ILE A 50 -0.06 -4.88 -4.42
N GLU A 51 0.85 -5.45 -5.22
CA GLU A 51 0.70 -6.78 -5.79
C GLU A 51 1.44 -7.80 -4.93
N THR A 52 0.78 -8.90 -4.55
CA THR A 52 1.42 -10.00 -3.85
C THR A 52 2.23 -10.87 -4.80
N ARG A 53 3.06 -11.77 -4.27
CA ARG A 53 3.83 -12.72 -5.12
C ARG A 53 2.96 -13.65 -5.95
N GLN A 54 1.71 -13.84 -5.56
CA GLN A 54 0.73 -14.66 -6.26
C GLN A 54 -0.07 -13.87 -7.30
N GLY A 55 0.27 -12.60 -7.54
CA GLY A 55 -0.43 -11.73 -8.49
C GLY A 55 -1.76 -11.18 -7.98
N VAL A 56 -1.99 -11.23 -6.66
CA VAL A 56 -3.19 -10.63 -6.05
C VAL A 56 -2.93 -9.14 -5.82
N LEU A 57 -3.79 -8.27 -6.34
CA LEU A 57 -3.75 -6.84 -6.03
C LEU A 57 -4.54 -6.57 -4.75
N LEU A 58 -3.95 -5.80 -3.84
CA LEU A 58 -4.57 -5.34 -2.60
C LEU A 58 -4.62 -3.80 -2.62
N ALA A 59 -5.82 -3.24 -2.66
CA ALA A 59 -6.06 -1.80 -2.63
C ALA A 59 -6.63 -1.39 -1.26
N VAL A 60 -5.87 -0.59 -0.52
CA VAL A 60 -6.25 -0.07 0.80
C VAL A 60 -6.54 1.43 0.69
N ALA A 61 -7.54 1.90 1.43
CA ALA A 61 -7.87 3.33 1.53
C ALA A 61 -8.35 3.70 2.94
N ASP A 62 -8.22 4.97 3.28
CA ASP A 62 -8.93 5.57 4.41
C ASP A 62 -10.43 5.58 4.10
N ALA A 63 -11.25 4.99 4.96
CA ALA A 63 -12.67 5.24 5.05
C ALA A 63 -12.93 6.29 6.13
N ARG A 64 -13.12 7.54 5.71
CA ARG A 64 -13.36 8.70 6.59
C ARG A 64 -14.86 8.86 6.77
N HIS A 65 -15.34 8.49 7.95
CA HIS A 65 -16.77 8.25 8.17
C HIS A 65 -17.58 9.54 8.29
N ASP A 66 -17.02 10.57 8.94
CA ASP A 66 -17.80 11.76 9.32
C ASP A 66 -17.64 12.95 8.36
N ASN A 67 -16.43 13.16 7.83
CA ASN A 67 -16.11 14.23 6.89
C ASN A 67 -14.79 13.92 6.16
N ALA A 68 -14.24 14.86 5.39
CA ALA A 68 -13.01 14.67 4.61
C ALA A 68 -11.71 14.93 5.39
N ALA A 69 -11.76 15.36 6.66
CA ALA A 69 -10.58 15.74 7.44
C ALA A 69 -9.65 14.55 7.73
N ASP A 70 -8.38 14.86 7.98
CA ASP A 70 -7.36 13.89 8.41
C ASP A 70 -7.56 13.47 9.88
N LEU A 71 -6.68 12.62 10.43
CA LEU A 71 -6.62 12.38 11.87
C LEU A 71 -6.54 13.73 12.61
N PRO A 72 -7.36 13.96 13.66
CA PRO A 72 -8.02 12.98 14.52
C PRO A 72 -9.43 12.52 14.10
N GLY A 73 -9.82 12.67 12.83
CA GLY A 73 -11.10 12.17 12.32
C GLY A 73 -11.34 10.68 12.59
N ARG A 74 -12.61 10.26 12.56
CA ARG A 74 -12.97 8.85 12.64
C ARG A 74 -12.69 8.16 11.31
N ILE A 75 -11.55 7.48 11.26
CA ILE A 75 -11.01 6.84 10.05
C ILE A 75 -10.82 5.34 10.31
N SER A 76 -11.32 4.51 9.40
CA SER A 76 -11.00 3.08 9.33
C SER A 76 -10.13 2.82 8.10
N LEU A 77 -9.37 1.73 8.08
CA LEU A 77 -8.78 1.23 6.84
C LEU A 77 -9.71 0.22 6.19
N VAL A 78 -9.92 0.35 4.88
CA VAL A 78 -10.71 -0.59 4.08
C VAL A 78 -9.86 -1.22 2.98
N LEU A 79 -10.25 -2.41 2.54
CA LEU A 79 -9.53 -3.21 1.55
C LEU A 79 -10.48 -3.71 0.46
N ARG A 80 -10.01 -3.65 -0.78
CA ARG A 80 -10.52 -4.46 -1.90
C ARG A 80 -9.38 -5.27 -2.51
N LYS A 81 -9.72 -6.43 -3.07
CA LYS A 81 -8.75 -7.35 -3.66
C LYS A 81 -9.11 -7.68 -5.11
N SER A 82 -8.12 -7.88 -5.95
CA SER A 82 -8.29 -8.42 -7.30
C SER A 82 -7.34 -9.60 -7.53
N THR A 83 -7.83 -10.62 -8.24
CA THR A 83 -7.07 -11.82 -8.61
C THR A 83 -6.92 -11.97 -10.13
N ASP A 84 -7.34 -10.96 -10.88
CA ASP A 84 -7.40 -10.94 -12.33
C ASP A 84 -6.80 -9.65 -12.91
N SER A 85 -5.70 -9.19 -12.29
CA SER A 85 -4.95 -8.00 -12.68
C SER A 85 -5.78 -6.70 -12.71
N GLY A 86 -6.71 -6.56 -11.76
CA GLY A 86 -7.49 -5.35 -11.56
C GLY A 86 -8.75 -5.24 -12.42
N ARG A 87 -9.13 -6.30 -13.15
CA ARG A 87 -10.36 -6.32 -13.96
C ARG A 87 -11.61 -6.38 -13.10
N THR A 88 -11.60 -7.25 -12.09
CA THR A 88 -12.68 -7.35 -11.10
C THR A 88 -12.11 -7.26 -9.69
N TRP A 89 -12.95 -6.77 -8.77
CA TRP A 89 -12.57 -6.52 -7.39
C TRP A 89 -13.61 -7.10 -6.45
N THR A 90 -13.13 -7.61 -5.31
CA THR A 90 -14.03 -8.02 -4.23
C THR A 90 -14.87 -6.83 -3.74
N PRO A 91 -16.03 -7.11 -3.10
CA PRO A 91 -16.66 -6.12 -2.25
C PRO A 91 -15.68 -5.55 -1.22
N GLN A 92 -15.93 -4.31 -0.78
CA GLN A 92 -15.15 -3.68 0.28
C GLN A 92 -15.21 -4.51 1.56
N SER A 93 -14.06 -4.68 2.20
CA SER A 93 -13.93 -5.21 3.56
C SER A 93 -13.27 -4.19 4.47
N THR A 94 -13.58 -4.20 5.76
CA THR A 94 -12.85 -3.38 6.74
C THR A 94 -11.58 -4.10 7.17
N LEU A 95 -10.44 -3.47 6.94
CA LEU A 95 -9.13 -3.99 7.31
C LEU A 95 -8.76 -3.63 8.75
N VAL A 96 -9.00 -2.37 9.15
CA VAL A 96 -8.84 -1.89 10.53
C VAL A 96 -10.07 -1.09 10.89
N GLN A 97 -10.86 -1.59 11.84
CA GLN A 97 -12.03 -0.90 12.34
C GLN A 97 -11.66 -0.06 13.55
N VAL A 98 -12.04 1.22 13.55
CA VAL A 98 -11.87 2.09 14.70
C VAL A 98 -13.22 2.68 15.12
N PRO A 99 -13.76 2.33 16.31
CA PRO A 99 -15.03 2.89 16.78
C PRO A 99 -14.90 4.34 17.25
N ARG A 100 -13.73 4.73 17.78
CA ARG A 100 -13.39 6.10 18.21
C ARG A 100 -11.89 6.36 17.98
N GLY A 101 -11.52 7.57 17.58
CA GLY A 101 -10.19 7.86 17.03
C GLY A 101 -10.12 7.41 15.57
N GLY A 102 -8.92 7.22 15.03
CA GLY A 102 -8.77 6.77 13.64
C GLY A 102 -7.51 5.96 13.36
N ALA A 103 -7.60 5.12 12.34
CA ALA A 103 -6.50 4.42 11.69
C ALA A 103 -6.48 4.86 10.23
N GLY A 104 -5.40 5.53 9.82
CA GLY A 104 -5.28 6.11 8.48
C GLY A 104 -3.86 6.04 7.94
N ASP A 105 -3.69 6.61 6.77
CA ASP A 105 -2.38 6.77 6.11
C ASP A 105 -1.71 5.42 5.82
N ALA A 106 -2.48 4.50 5.23
CA ALA A 106 -2.02 3.15 4.93
C ALA A 106 -0.74 3.14 4.10
N SER A 107 0.20 2.30 4.53
CA SER A 107 1.54 2.16 3.98
C SER A 107 1.84 0.67 3.78
N LEU A 108 1.95 0.25 2.53
CA LEU A 108 2.09 -1.17 2.17
C LEU A 108 3.54 -1.53 1.84
N LEU A 109 3.95 -2.74 2.22
CA LEU A 109 5.27 -3.28 1.86
C LEU A 109 5.18 -4.80 1.69
N LEU A 110 5.73 -5.32 0.60
CA LEU A 110 5.85 -6.76 0.35
C LEU A 110 7.25 -7.21 0.75
N ASP A 111 7.36 -8.05 1.77
CA ASP A 111 8.66 -8.47 2.29
C ASP A 111 9.33 -9.57 1.45
N ALA A 112 10.58 -9.88 1.78
CA ALA A 112 11.37 -10.91 1.11
C ALA A 112 10.81 -12.33 1.31
N GLN A 113 9.91 -12.55 2.26
CA GLN A 113 9.22 -13.82 2.50
C GLN A 113 7.84 -13.87 1.82
N GLY A 114 7.38 -12.75 1.24
CA GLY A 114 6.11 -12.64 0.54
C GLY A 114 4.95 -12.27 1.47
N CYS A 115 5.24 -11.82 2.68
CA CYS A 115 4.23 -11.27 3.58
C CYS A 115 3.97 -9.81 3.19
N VAL A 116 2.70 -9.42 3.22
CA VAL A 116 2.29 -8.03 3.02
C VAL A 116 2.13 -7.37 4.37
N TRP A 117 2.89 -6.31 4.58
CA TRP A 117 2.76 -5.41 5.72
C TRP A 117 1.84 -4.26 5.35
N CYS A 118 0.96 -3.88 6.27
CA CYS A 118 0.21 -2.62 6.23
C CYS A 118 0.52 -1.86 7.50
N PHE A 119 1.38 -0.85 7.38
CA PHE A 119 1.65 0.15 8.41
C PHE A 119 0.58 1.24 8.35
N TYR A 120 0.26 1.83 9.50
CA TYR A 120 -0.72 2.90 9.56
C TYR A 120 -0.54 3.77 10.80
N ALA A 121 -0.98 5.02 10.69
CA ALA A 121 -1.08 5.93 11.82
C ALA A 121 -2.33 5.56 12.64
N TYR A 122 -2.15 5.30 13.93
CA TYR A 122 -3.26 5.15 14.87
C TYR A 122 -3.31 6.34 15.82
N GLY A 123 -4.39 7.12 15.70
CA GLY A 123 -4.70 8.22 16.60
C GLY A 123 -5.80 7.81 17.58
N PRO A 124 -5.54 7.76 18.90
CA PRO A 124 -6.59 7.79 19.90
C PRO A 124 -7.57 8.96 19.68
N PRO A 125 -8.77 8.97 20.30
CA PRO A 125 -9.74 10.05 20.12
C PRO A 125 -9.12 11.44 20.37
N GLY A 126 -9.21 12.33 19.37
CA GLY A 126 -8.64 13.68 19.43
C GLY A 126 -7.16 13.79 19.03
N ILE A 127 -6.49 12.67 18.73
CA ILE A 127 -5.08 12.63 18.37
C ILE A 127 -4.86 12.45 16.86
N GLY A 128 -4.08 13.36 16.30
CA GLY A 128 -3.58 13.36 14.93
C GLY A 128 -2.24 14.07 14.86
N PHE A 129 -1.71 14.27 13.66
CA PHE A 129 -0.35 14.78 13.44
C PHE A 129 -0.08 16.13 14.13
N ARG A 130 -1.06 17.04 14.15
CA ARG A 130 -0.93 18.38 14.75
C ARG A 130 -1.31 18.44 16.25
N THR A 131 -1.98 17.42 16.78
CA THR A 131 -2.51 17.42 18.17
C THR A 131 -1.79 16.46 19.11
N ALA A 132 -1.00 15.53 18.57
CA ALA A 132 -0.15 14.65 19.36
C ALA A 132 0.93 15.44 20.14
N LYS A 133 1.37 14.85 21.27
CA LYS A 133 2.29 15.49 22.21
C LYS A 133 3.59 14.68 22.35
N PRO A 134 4.72 15.35 22.62
CA PRO A 134 5.92 14.66 23.08
C PRO A 134 5.68 14.02 24.45
N GLY A 135 6.54 13.09 24.83
CA GLY A 135 6.48 12.39 26.12
C GLY A 135 6.45 10.87 25.96
N PRO A 136 5.50 10.15 26.60
CA PRO A 136 5.45 8.68 26.59
C PRO A 136 5.51 8.09 25.18
N LEU A 137 6.15 6.93 24.99
CA LEU A 137 6.30 6.30 23.67
C LEU A 137 4.98 5.85 23.04
N THR A 138 3.97 5.54 23.85
CA THR A 138 2.61 5.15 23.43
C THR A 138 1.60 5.70 24.44
N GLY A 139 0.32 5.68 24.09
CA GLY A 139 -0.76 6.13 24.99
C GLY A 139 -1.72 7.14 24.36
N PRO A 140 -2.63 7.71 25.17
CA PRO A 140 -3.79 8.46 24.70
C PRO A 140 -3.47 9.82 24.08
N ASP A 141 -2.25 10.35 24.25
CA ASP A 141 -1.79 11.63 23.69
C ASP A 141 -0.80 11.46 22.52
N VAL A 142 -0.56 10.22 22.07
CA VAL A 142 0.50 9.86 21.11
C VAL A 142 -0.12 9.42 19.80
N LEU A 143 0.36 9.96 18.68
CA LEU A 143 0.11 9.37 17.37
C LEU A 143 1.01 8.14 17.23
N GLN A 144 0.39 6.97 17.12
CA GLN A 144 1.06 5.68 17.18
C GLN A 144 1.29 5.13 15.76
N VAL A 145 2.39 4.39 15.57
CA VAL A 145 2.69 3.70 14.31
C VAL A 145 2.41 2.22 14.52
N HIS A 146 1.34 1.73 13.90
CA HIS A 146 0.94 0.33 14.01
C HIS A 146 1.23 -0.41 12.70
N ALA A 147 1.28 -1.74 12.79
CA ALA A 147 1.34 -2.61 11.62
C ALA A 147 0.46 -3.84 11.79
N ILE A 148 -0.12 -4.29 10.69
CA ILE A 148 -0.70 -5.63 10.52
C ILE A 148 -0.03 -6.34 9.35
N VAL A 149 0.03 -7.67 9.42
CA VAL A 149 0.74 -8.48 8.43
C VAL A 149 -0.16 -9.58 7.90
N SER A 150 -0.24 -9.70 6.57
CA SER A 150 -0.84 -10.84 5.88
C SER A 150 0.24 -11.78 5.36
N ARG A 151 0.05 -13.08 5.57
CA ARG A 151 0.94 -14.15 5.10
C ARG A 151 0.31 -15.03 4.02
N ASP A 152 -0.93 -14.72 3.63
CA ASP A 152 -1.80 -15.56 2.82
C ASP A 152 -2.47 -14.76 1.67
N GLY A 153 -1.72 -13.80 1.12
CA GLY A 153 -2.16 -13.01 -0.03
C GLY A 153 -3.30 -12.03 0.28
N GLY A 154 -3.35 -11.50 1.50
CA GLY A 154 -4.40 -10.58 1.95
C GLY A 154 -5.72 -11.26 2.32
N SER A 155 -5.71 -12.57 2.57
CA SER A 155 -6.91 -13.32 2.97
C SER A 155 -7.21 -13.14 4.45
N SER A 156 -6.17 -13.14 5.29
CA SER A 156 -6.23 -12.80 6.70
C SER A 156 -5.06 -11.88 7.09
N TRP A 157 -5.22 -11.22 8.23
CA TRP A 157 -4.26 -10.26 8.76
C TRP A 157 -4.02 -10.54 10.24
N SER A 158 -2.80 -10.32 10.70
CA SER A 158 -2.44 -10.42 12.12
C SER A 158 -3.25 -9.45 12.97
N ARG A 159 -3.20 -9.65 14.30
CA ARG A 159 -3.55 -8.56 15.22
C ARG A 159 -2.59 -7.37 15.00
N PRO A 160 -3.05 -6.12 15.24
CA PRO A 160 -2.18 -4.96 15.22
C PRO A 160 -1.01 -5.09 16.19
N ALA A 161 0.19 -4.77 15.71
CA ALA A 161 1.37 -4.56 16.53
C ALA A 161 1.65 -3.06 16.65
N ASP A 162 1.80 -2.56 17.87
CA ASP A 162 2.28 -1.20 18.13
C ASP A 162 3.82 -1.17 17.97
N LEU A 163 4.29 -0.48 16.93
CA LEU A 163 5.71 -0.32 16.63
C LEU A 163 6.26 1.03 17.13
N THR A 164 5.44 1.85 17.79
CA THR A 164 5.76 3.23 18.15
C THR A 164 7.01 3.28 19.03
N SER A 165 7.16 2.37 19.99
CA SER A 165 8.32 2.31 20.89
C SER A 165 9.64 2.01 20.19
N GLN A 166 9.61 1.43 18.99
CA GLN A 166 10.80 1.13 18.20
C GLN A 166 11.15 2.25 17.21
N ILE A 167 10.14 2.99 16.77
CA ILE A 167 10.25 3.96 15.67
C ILE A 167 10.39 5.40 16.19
N ARG A 168 9.73 5.74 17.29
CA ARG A 168 9.56 7.12 17.76
C ARG A 168 10.62 7.52 18.79
N ASP A 169 11.18 8.71 18.62
CA ASP A 169 11.84 9.44 19.72
C ASP A 169 10.78 10.13 20.60
N PRO A 170 10.80 9.95 21.93
CA PRO A 170 9.81 10.54 22.84
C PRO A 170 9.78 12.09 22.80
N ARG A 171 10.84 12.74 22.29
CA ARG A 171 10.89 14.20 22.14
C ARG A 171 10.06 14.70 20.96
N TRP A 172 9.70 13.82 20.01
CA TRP A 172 8.89 14.19 18.85
C TRP A 172 7.41 14.35 19.23
N HIS A 173 6.77 15.35 18.65
CA HIS A 173 5.33 15.56 18.78
C HIS A 173 4.54 14.45 18.07
N ALA A 174 4.94 14.05 16.87
CA ALA A 174 4.23 13.05 16.08
C ALA A 174 5.18 12.33 15.11
N VAL A 175 4.83 11.08 14.78
CA VAL A 175 5.44 10.34 13.68
C VAL A 175 4.40 9.43 13.06
N PHE A 176 4.44 9.27 11.74
CA PHE A 176 3.69 8.25 11.02
C PHE A 176 4.47 7.73 9.82
N ALA A 177 4.11 6.54 9.34
CA ALA A 177 4.64 6.01 8.09
C ALA A 177 4.00 6.73 6.90
N THR A 178 4.81 7.19 5.95
CA THR A 178 4.28 7.81 4.72
C THR A 178 3.38 6.82 4.00
N SER A 179 2.25 7.28 3.48
CA SER A 179 1.28 6.42 2.83
C SER A 179 1.75 5.91 1.45
N GLY A 180 1.04 4.91 0.92
CA GLY A 180 1.34 4.34 -0.39
C GLY A 180 2.07 3.00 -0.29
N THR A 181 3.17 2.83 -1.03
CA THR A 181 3.87 1.54 -1.10
C THR A 181 5.38 1.71 -1.10
N HIS A 182 6.03 0.85 -0.32
CA HIS A 182 7.45 0.91 -0.02
C HIS A 182 8.18 -0.35 -0.47
N PHE A 183 9.50 -0.30 -0.38
CA PHE A 183 10.37 -1.28 -1.03
C PHE A 183 11.26 -2.03 -0.04
N VAL A 184 11.68 -3.21 -0.50
CA VAL A 184 12.73 -4.01 0.12
C VAL A 184 13.95 -3.94 -0.78
N THR A 185 15.11 -3.66 -0.20
CA THR A 185 16.36 -3.63 -0.95
C THR A 185 16.74 -5.04 -1.45
N ALA A 186 17.62 -5.12 -2.44
CA ALA A 186 18.15 -6.41 -2.93
C ALA A 186 18.81 -7.28 -1.83
N ARG A 187 19.22 -6.68 -0.70
CA ARG A 187 19.80 -7.39 0.46
C ARG A 187 18.78 -7.75 1.54
N GLY A 188 17.49 -7.53 1.30
CA GLY A 188 16.41 -7.91 2.22
C GLY A 188 16.07 -6.87 3.28
N ARG A 189 16.75 -5.72 3.34
CA ARG A 189 16.36 -4.61 4.23
C ARG A 189 15.00 -4.05 3.81
N MET A 190 14.06 -4.03 4.74
CA MET A 190 12.77 -3.34 4.61
C MET A 190 12.98 -1.87 4.93
N ILE A 191 12.44 -0.96 4.12
CA ILE A 191 12.53 0.49 4.34
C ILE A 191 11.11 1.07 4.33
N VAL A 192 10.78 1.86 5.34
CA VAL A 192 9.49 2.56 5.47
C VAL A 192 9.80 4.03 5.72
N PRO A 193 9.53 4.93 4.76
CA PRO A 193 9.67 6.37 4.99
C PRO A 193 8.66 6.85 6.04
N LEU A 194 9.07 7.86 6.80
CA LEU A 194 8.35 8.42 7.91
C LEU A 194 8.29 9.93 7.77
N VAL A 195 7.19 10.51 8.25
CA VAL A 195 7.07 11.94 8.50
C VAL A 195 7.09 12.16 10.00
N VAL A 196 7.89 13.12 10.45
CA VAL A 196 8.11 13.43 11.86
C VAL A 196 7.83 14.90 12.11
N LEU A 197 7.01 15.19 13.11
CA LEU A 197 6.93 16.50 13.75
C LEU A 197 7.87 16.48 14.96
N ASP A 198 9.03 17.09 14.82
CA ASP A 198 10.12 16.99 15.80
C ASP A 198 9.89 17.84 17.06
N GLU A 199 10.85 17.86 17.99
CA GLU A 199 10.78 18.62 19.25
C GLU A 199 10.61 20.14 19.07
N ASN A 200 11.00 20.68 17.92
CA ASN A 200 10.88 22.09 17.57
C ASN A 200 9.64 22.36 16.71
N LYS A 201 8.78 21.35 16.52
CA LYS A 201 7.64 21.35 15.59
C LYS A 201 8.04 21.55 14.12
N ALA A 202 9.29 21.24 13.76
CA ALA A 202 9.69 21.16 12.36
C ALA A 202 9.21 19.84 11.77
N ILE A 203 8.76 19.87 10.51
CA ILE A 203 8.39 18.67 9.77
C ILE A 203 9.65 18.14 9.09
N THR A 204 9.98 16.89 9.34
CA THR A 204 11.16 16.24 8.74
C THR A 204 10.79 14.85 8.22
N THR A 205 11.47 14.42 7.17
CA THR A 205 11.39 13.04 6.70
C THR A 205 12.51 12.19 7.25
N ARG A 206 12.19 10.95 7.60
CA ARG A 206 13.13 9.93 8.06
C ARG A 206 12.82 8.60 7.40
N ASN A 207 13.72 7.63 7.52
CA ASN A 207 13.42 6.25 7.15
C ASN A 207 13.49 5.39 8.42
N ALA A 208 12.46 4.59 8.65
CA ALA A 208 12.57 3.39 9.45
C ALA A 208 13.08 2.24 8.58
N TRP A 209 13.86 1.34 9.16
CA TRP A 209 14.24 0.09 8.50
C TRP A 209 14.23 -1.10 9.45
N SER A 210 14.12 -2.27 8.85
CA SER A 210 14.31 -3.56 9.52
C SER A 210 15.25 -4.44 8.70
N ASP A 211 16.19 -5.07 9.39
CA ASP A 211 17.15 -6.05 8.83
C ASP A 211 16.86 -7.48 9.30
N ASP A 212 15.79 -7.70 10.08
CA ASP A 212 15.46 -8.97 10.72
C ASP A 212 14.03 -9.45 10.43
N ASN A 213 13.55 -9.13 9.21
CA ASN A 213 12.21 -9.43 8.71
C ASN A 213 11.09 -8.82 9.57
N GLY A 214 11.27 -7.56 9.97
CA GLY A 214 10.26 -6.76 10.66
C GLY A 214 10.11 -7.07 12.15
N ARG A 215 11.03 -7.83 12.75
CA ARG A 215 11.00 -8.12 14.20
C ARG A 215 11.42 -6.89 15.00
N THR A 216 12.46 -6.20 14.54
CA THR A 216 12.90 -4.92 15.10
C THR A 216 12.98 -3.85 14.01
N TRP A 217 12.65 -2.63 14.42
CA TRP A 217 12.71 -1.43 13.59
C TRP A 217 13.66 -0.41 14.21
N LYS A 218 14.37 0.32 13.35
CA LYS A 218 15.26 1.42 13.72
C LYS A 218 14.97 2.61 12.85
N THR A 219 15.12 3.82 13.40
CA THR A 219 14.88 5.07 12.70
C THR A 219 16.19 5.80 12.41
N GLY A 220 16.28 6.37 11.22
CA GLY A 220 17.47 7.06 10.72
C GLY A 220 17.57 8.53 11.08
N PRO A 221 18.67 9.17 10.67
CA PRO A 221 18.74 10.63 10.70
C PRO A 221 17.67 11.24 9.80
N ALA A 222 17.40 12.53 10.03
CA ALA A 222 16.56 13.32 9.12
C ALA A 222 17.21 13.35 7.73
N VAL A 223 16.38 13.15 6.70
CA VAL A 223 16.80 13.17 5.28
C VAL A 223 16.71 14.58 4.72
N ALA A 224 15.58 15.27 4.98
CA ALA A 224 15.36 16.66 4.61
C ALA A 224 14.41 17.36 5.60
N PRO A 225 14.57 18.68 5.82
CA PRO A 225 13.56 19.51 6.48
C PRO A 225 12.39 19.80 5.52
N ASP A 226 11.26 20.23 6.08
CA ASP A 226 10.08 20.74 5.37
C ASP A 226 9.54 19.79 4.27
N THR A 227 9.61 18.49 4.54
CA THR A 227 9.12 17.42 3.66
C THR A 227 8.11 16.57 4.41
N ASP A 228 6.97 16.29 3.76
CA ASP A 228 5.87 15.41 4.18
C ASP A 228 5.69 14.37 3.06
#